data_AF-A0A3D1HCJ2-F1
#
_entry.id   AF-A0A3D1HCJ2-F1
#
_cell.length_a   1.000
_cell.length_b   1.000
_cell.length_c   1.000
_cell.angle_alpha   90.00
_cell.angle_beta   90.00
_cell.angle_gamma   90.00
#
_symmetry.space_group_name_H-M   'P 1'
#
loop_
_entity.id
_entity.type
_entity.pdbx_description
1 polymer ?
#
loop_
_entity_poly.entity_id
_entity_poly.type
_entity_poly.pdbx_seq_one_letter_code
_entity_poly.pdbx_strand_id
1 'polypeptide(L)'
;MRIKEKLIKALKFIGAAAAFAVAIPFVSANASADTVGAFEVTGGIKDTDYTYENGVLTIKSDKAITIENTDRSAPTADRIVIDIGAAANITLAGVNIETNTGAALEIAEDNYKIIKITLADGTTNTLKTTKDGCAGLQKNERTSGLKIEAQQNGTGKLIAQGGENAAGIGGGNQHSTMHIKIYGGIINATGGKNGAGIGGGYNGSGDSGIYGGTVTATGGENGAGIGGGNKGNCDYLKIENSTVIATGGSGAAGIGGGNSGYCKYIYIHGGNVTATGGVNGAGIGGGYKGNGSQITITNGTVKATGGGDAAGIGGGYYGEGKGIYIDDGDVTAKGGKNSAGIGGGTGKNGSDIEIKGGTVNANGGAYGAGIGGGSGGKCSSIHIYDGDVTANGGSGSAGIGGGNGGIGSDIEIKGGTVNATGGGNGAGIGGGFLGEGSNIEIN
;
A
#
# COMPACT_ATOMS: atom_id res chain seq x y z
N MET A 1 -55.75 6.41 -49.00
CA MET A 1 -54.69 7.35 -49.45
C MET A 1 -53.44 7.06 -48.63
N ARG A 2 -52.41 6.51 -49.29
CA ARG A 2 -50.96 6.43 -48.95
C ARG A 2 -50.56 6.19 -47.48
N ILE A 3 -49.98 5.03 -47.15
CA ILE A 3 -48.53 4.73 -47.27
C ILE A 3 -47.69 5.66 -46.39
N LYS A 4 -46.98 5.02 -45.44
CA LYS A 4 -45.69 5.38 -44.84
C LYS A 4 -45.42 6.88 -44.63
N GLU A 5 -45.35 7.27 -43.36
CA GLU A 5 -44.23 8.01 -42.75
C GLU A 5 -44.73 8.75 -41.52
N LYS A 6 -44.40 8.20 -40.34
CA LYS A 6 -43.97 8.93 -39.15
C LYS A 6 -43.66 7.92 -38.04
N LEU A 7 -42.67 7.08 -38.34
CA LEU A 7 -41.70 6.71 -37.33
C LEU A 7 -40.93 8.02 -37.00
N ILE A 8 -40.64 8.24 -35.71
CA ILE A 8 -39.82 9.31 -35.13
C ILE A 8 -40.62 10.47 -34.49
N LYS A 9 -40.44 10.54 -33.15
CA LYS A 9 -40.76 11.62 -32.19
C LYS A 9 -42.21 11.72 -31.67
N ALA A 10 -42.47 10.96 -30.60
CA ALA A 10 -42.87 11.58 -29.33
C ALA A 10 -42.46 10.69 -28.15
N LEU A 11 -41.27 11.00 -27.62
CA LEU A 11 -40.81 10.68 -26.27
C LEU A 11 -41.70 11.44 -25.27
N LYS A 12 -42.19 10.76 -24.21
CA LYS A 12 -42.16 11.19 -22.79
C LYS A 12 -43.38 10.68 -21.98
N PHE A 13 -43.07 9.87 -20.94
CA PHE A 13 -43.62 9.91 -19.56
C PHE A 13 -45.16 9.73 -19.39
N ILE A 14 -45.74 8.77 -18.65
CA ILE A 14 -45.49 8.18 -17.31
C ILE A 14 -46.42 6.96 -17.15
N GLY A 15 -46.04 5.95 -16.35
CA GLY A 15 -47.04 5.16 -15.60
C GLY A 15 -46.79 3.66 -15.46
N ALA A 16 -45.87 3.30 -14.55
CA ALA A 16 -45.86 2.10 -13.71
C ALA A 16 -46.47 0.77 -14.23
N ALA A 17 -45.61 -0.21 -14.50
CA ALA A 17 -45.97 -1.63 -14.35
C ALA A 17 -44.88 -2.32 -13.51
N ALA A 18 -45.29 -2.82 -12.34
CA ALA A 18 -44.44 -3.65 -11.50
C ALA A 18 -44.10 -4.94 -12.25
N ALA A 19 -42.84 -5.08 -12.68
CA ALA A 19 -42.34 -6.33 -13.21
C ALA A 19 -42.00 -7.24 -12.01
N PHE A 20 -42.87 -8.24 -11.77
CA PHE A 20 -42.52 -9.41 -10.98
C PHE A 20 -41.34 -10.12 -11.69
N ALA A 21 -40.12 -9.89 -11.20
CA ALA A 21 -38.96 -10.65 -11.63
C ALA A 21 -39.09 -12.07 -11.07
N VAL A 22 -39.49 -13.01 -11.92
CA VAL A 22 -39.29 -14.44 -11.65
C VAL A 22 -37.79 -14.67 -11.63
N ALA A 23 -37.22 -14.84 -10.44
CA ALA A 23 -35.88 -15.37 -10.29
C ALA A 23 -35.88 -16.80 -10.84
N ILE A 24 -35.45 -16.96 -12.08
CA ILE A 24 -35.07 -18.27 -12.60
C ILE A 24 -33.75 -18.60 -11.90
N PRO A 25 -33.68 -19.63 -11.03
CA PRO A 25 -32.40 -20.05 -10.50
C PRO A 25 -31.55 -20.51 -11.68
N PHE A 26 -30.45 -19.79 -11.94
CA PHE A 26 -29.38 -20.30 -12.77
C PHE A 26 -28.82 -21.52 -12.06
N VAL A 27 -29.27 -22.71 -12.45
CA VAL A 27 -28.58 -23.95 -12.10
C VAL A 27 -27.33 -23.96 -12.97
N SER A 28 -26.20 -23.48 -12.44
CA SER A 28 -24.92 -23.82 -13.04
C SER A 28 -24.83 -25.35 -12.98
N ALA A 29 -24.68 -26.02 -14.12
CA ALA A 29 -24.17 -27.37 -14.11
C ALA A 29 -22.88 -27.34 -13.28
N ASN A 30 -22.86 -27.96 -12.10
CA ASN A 30 -21.65 -28.08 -11.31
C ASN A 30 -20.67 -28.82 -12.21
N ALA A 31 -19.63 -28.11 -12.68
CA ALA A 31 -18.51 -28.79 -13.30
C ALA A 31 -17.99 -29.81 -12.28
N SER A 32 -17.72 -31.04 -12.73
CA SER A 32 -17.09 -32.04 -11.87
C SER A 32 -15.72 -31.52 -11.46
N ALA A 33 -15.36 -31.70 -10.20
CA ALA A 33 -14.01 -31.45 -9.74
C ALA A 33 -13.09 -32.61 -10.18
N ASP A 34 -11.88 -32.28 -10.61
CA ASP A 34 -10.79 -33.21 -10.81
C ASP A 34 -9.84 -33.16 -9.60
N THR A 35 -9.67 -34.29 -8.92
CA THR A 35 -8.66 -34.43 -7.87
C THR A 35 -7.27 -34.59 -8.49
N VAL A 36 -6.35 -33.66 -8.21
CA VAL A 36 -4.96 -33.69 -8.67
C VAL A 36 -4.00 -33.36 -7.53
N GLY A 37 -3.27 -34.38 -7.05
CA GLY A 37 -2.40 -34.23 -5.89
C GLY A 37 -3.18 -33.84 -4.64
N ALA A 38 -2.77 -32.76 -3.98
CA ALA A 38 -3.47 -32.18 -2.83
C ALA A 38 -4.65 -31.24 -3.20
N PHE A 39 -4.97 -31.07 -4.49
CA PHE A 39 -5.98 -30.10 -4.94
C PHE A 39 -7.23 -30.76 -5.53
N GLU A 40 -8.38 -30.15 -5.30
CA GLU A 40 -9.58 -30.31 -6.11
C GLU A 40 -9.66 -29.13 -7.09
N VAL A 41 -9.77 -29.44 -8.38
CA VAL A 41 -9.79 -28.44 -9.46
C VAL A 41 -11.13 -28.50 -10.17
N THR A 42 -11.93 -27.44 -10.06
CA THR A 42 -13.25 -27.35 -10.72
C THR A 42 -13.20 -26.37 -11.88
N GLY A 43 -13.63 -26.82 -13.05
CA GLY A 43 -13.55 -26.06 -14.29
C GLY A 43 -12.21 -26.25 -15.01
N GLY A 44 -12.16 -25.86 -16.28
CA GLY A 44 -11.05 -26.22 -17.17
C GLY A 44 -11.03 -27.69 -17.56
N ILE A 45 -10.06 -28.06 -18.38
CA ILE A 45 -9.77 -29.43 -18.83
C ILE A 45 -8.31 -29.74 -18.49
N LYS A 46 -8.07 -30.82 -17.74
CA LYS A 46 -6.71 -31.32 -17.46
C LYS A 46 -5.94 -31.57 -18.76
N ASP A 47 -4.65 -31.29 -18.74
CA ASP A 47 -3.71 -31.36 -19.87
C ASP A 47 -3.94 -30.32 -20.98
N THR A 48 -4.98 -29.48 -20.85
CA THR A 48 -5.24 -28.33 -21.73
C THR A 48 -5.15 -27.01 -20.97
N ASP A 49 -6.01 -26.82 -19.96
CA ASP A 49 -6.11 -25.59 -19.18
C ASP A 49 -5.23 -25.63 -17.93
N TYR A 50 -4.93 -26.82 -17.41
CA TYR A 50 -3.97 -27.03 -16.34
C TYR A 50 -3.30 -28.40 -16.44
N THR A 51 -2.12 -28.55 -15.85
CA THR A 51 -1.45 -29.85 -15.65
C THR A 51 -1.07 -30.02 -14.20
N TYR A 52 -0.87 -31.27 -13.78
CA TYR A 52 -0.31 -31.56 -12.47
C TYR A 52 0.84 -32.57 -12.60
N GLU A 53 2.03 -32.16 -12.19
CA GLU A 53 3.22 -33.00 -12.24
C GLU A 53 4.14 -32.67 -11.06
N ASN A 54 4.72 -33.68 -10.42
CA ASN A 54 5.75 -33.53 -9.38
C ASN A 54 5.40 -32.55 -8.25
N GLY A 55 4.15 -32.53 -7.78
CA GLY A 55 3.72 -31.63 -6.72
C GLY A 55 3.38 -30.21 -7.18
N VAL A 56 3.23 -29.98 -8.49
CA VAL A 56 2.96 -28.64 -9.05
C VAL A 56 1.71 -28.67 -9.92
N LEU A 57 0.70 -27.89 -9.54
CA LEU A 57 -0.45 -27.55 -10.37
C LEU A 57 -0.10 -26.34 -11.25
N THR A 58 0.06 -26.56 -12.55
CA THR A 58 0.39 -25.51 -13.51
C THR A 58 -0.84 -25.07 -14.29
N ILE A 59 -1.18 -23.78 -14.26
CA ILE A 59 -2.30 -23.16 -14.99
C ILE A 59 -1.79 -22.65 -16.34
N LYS A 60 -2.47 -23.03 -17.43
CA LYS A 60 -2.00 -22.83 -18.82
C LYS A 60 -2.88 -21.93 -19.67
N SER A 61 -4.11 -21.64 -19.25
CA SER A 61 -5.07 -20.86 -20.04
C SER A 61 -5.79 -19.79 -19.23
N ASP A 62 -6.68 -19.05 -19.90
CA ASP A 62 -7.57 -18.05 -19.31
C ASP A 62 -8.92 -18.62 -18.84
N LYS A 63 -9.09 -19.94 -18.96
CA LYS A 63 -10.31 -20.62 -18.53
C LYS A 63 -10.50 -20.42 -17.03
N ALA A 64 -11.72 -20.10 -16.63
CA ALA A 64 -12.08 -19.97 -15.23
C ALA A 64 -11.91 -21.32 -14.51
N ILE A 65 -11.02 -21.36 -13.52
CA ILE A 65 -10.71 -22.53 -12.71
C ILE A 65 -10.88 -22.17 -11.24
N THR A 66 -11.50 -23.05 -10.46
CA THR A 66 -11.57 -22.95 -8.99
C THR A 66 -10.65 -24.01 -8.38
N ILE A 67 -9.85 -23.61 -7.40
CA ILE A 67 -8.85 -24.45 -6.75
C ILE A 67 -9.12 -24.43 -5.24
N GLU A 68 -9.16 -25.62 -4.64
CA GLU A 68 -9.20 -25.82 -3.19
C GLU A 68 -8.31 -27.00 -2.80
N ASN A 69 -7.84 -27.06 -1.56
CA ASN A 69 -7.21 -28.29 -1.06
C ASN A 69 -8.26 -29.38 -0.84
N THR A 70 -7.89 -30.65 -1.06
CA THR A 70 -8.70 -31.82 -0.71
C THR A 70 -9.03 -31.87 0.78
N ASP A 71 -8.08 -31.45 1.62
CA ASP A 71 -8.29 -31.11 3.03
C ASP A 71 -7.84 -29.66 3.28
N ARG A 72 -8.79 -28.73 3.40
CA ARG A 72 -8.54 -27.31 3.66
C ARG A 72 -7.84 -27.05 5.01
N SER A 73 -7.96 -27.98 5.96
CA SER A 73 -7.41 -27.81 7.32
C SER A 73 -5.93 -28.20 7.42
N ALA A 74 -5.44 -29.02 6.50
CA ALA A 74 -4.05 -29.48 6.46
C ALA A 74 -3.28 -28.76 5.34
N PRO A 75 -2.10 -28.15 5.63
CA PRO A 75 -1.29 -27.55 4.60
C PRO A 75 -0.65 -28.62 3.71
N THR A 76 -0.54 -28.34 2.40
CA THR A 76 0.24 -29.14 1.46
C THR A 76 1.57 -28.47 1.12
N ALA A 77 2.58 -29.27 0.76
CA ALA A 77 3.83 -28.79 0.18
C ALA A 77 3.73 -28.57 -1.34
N ASP A 78 2.64 -29.06 -1.98
CA ASP A 78 2.36 -28.85 -3.39
C ASP A 78 2.19 -27.36 -3.70
N ARG A 79 2.48 -26.98 -4.94
CA ARG A 79 2.55 -25.58 -5.37
C ARG A 79 1.60 -25.30 -6.52
N ILE A 80 1.26 -24.04 -6.71
CA ILE A 80 0.55 -23.55 -7.88
C ILE A 80 1.49 -22.68 -8.71
N VAL A 81 1.56 -22.93 -10.02
CA VAL A 81 2.35 -22.13 -10.96
C VAL A 81 1.44 -21.67 -12.09
N ILE A 82 1.55 -20.41 -12.50
CA ILE A 82 0.91 -19.89 -13.69
C ILE A 82 1.96 -19.84 -14.79
N ASP A 83 1.72 -20.58 -15.87
CA ASP A 83 2.66 -20.75 -16.98
C ASP A 83 2.87 -19.43 -17.74
N ILE A 84 4.00 -19.34 -18.44
CA ILE A 84 4.31 -18.18 -19.27
C ILE A 84 3.26 -18.01 -20.38
N GLY A 85 2.74 -16.80 -20.52
CA GLY A 85 1.73 -16.47 -21.53
C GLY A 85 0.28 -16.85 -21.17
N ALA A 86 0.05 -17.54 -20.04
CA ALA A 86 -1.29 -17.82 -19.54
C ALA A 86 -1.91 -16.53 -18.94
N ALA A 87 -3.11 -16.15 -19.40
CA ALA A 87 -3.90 -15.07 -18.80
C ALA A 87 -4.82 -15.63 -17.70
N ALA A 88 -4.21 -16.28 -16.70
CA ALA A 88 -4.93 -17.10 -15.73
C ALA A 88 -6.08 -16.36 -15.02
N ASN A 89 -7.21 -17.04 -14.92
CA ASN A 89 -8.41 -16.60 -14.21
C ASN A 89 -8.79 -17.65 -13.17
N ILE A 90 -8.21 -17.54 -11.98
CA ILE A 90 -8.35 -18.54 -10.92
C ILE A 90 -9.19 -18.01 -9.76
N THR A 91 -9.97 -18.91 -9.15
CA THR A 91 -10.65 -18.69 -7.88
C THR A 91 -9.99 -19.56 -6.81
N LEU A 92 -9.51 -18.95 -5.73
CA LEU A 92 -8.97 -19.67 -4.56
C LEU A 92 -10.10 -19.86 -3.55
N ALA A 93 -10.44 -21.12 -3.27
CA ALA A 93 -11.61 -21.52 -2.48
C ALA A 93 -11.26 -22.39 -1.26
N GLY A 94 -10.16 -22.05 -0.59
CA GLY A 94 -9.60 -22.81 0.54
C GLY A 94 -8.26 -23.48 0.21
N VAL A 95 -7.44 -22.82 -0.61
CA VAL A 95 -6.06 -23.27 -0.87
C VAL A 95 -5.22 -23.09 0.39
N ASN A 96 -4.50 -24.11 0.82
CA ASN A 96 -3.67 -24.09 2.01
C ASN A 96 -2.30 -24.71 1.69
N ILE A 97 -1.33 -23.88 1.32
CA ILE A 97 0.01 -24.27 0.91
C ILE A 97 1.04 -23.75 1.91
N GLU A 98 1.86 -24.65 2.43
CA GLU A 98 3.08 -24.34 3.17
C GLU A 98 4.23 -25.18 2.60
N THR A 99 5.12 -24.53 1.85
CA THR A 99 6.18 -25.21 1.09
C THR A 99 7.58 -24.72 1.47
N ASN A 100 8.60 -25.47 1.06
CA ASN A 100 10.02 -25.09 1.20
C ASN A 100 10.80 -25.25 -0.12
N THR A 101 10.11 -25.57 -1.23
CA THR A 101 10.75 -25.85 -2.53
C THR A 101 10.69 -24.67 -3.50
N GLY A 102 9.80 -23.70 -3.27
CA GLY A 102 9.68 -22.47 -4.06
C GLY A 102 8.54 -21.58 -3.55
N ALA A 103 8.02 -20.69 -4.39
CA ALA A 103 6.84 -19.88 -4.04
C ALA A 103 5.58 -20.75 -3.95
N ALA A 104 4.70 -20.48 -2.99
CA ALA A 104 3.47 -21.26 -2.83
C ALA A 104 2.53 -21.08 -4.05
N LEU A 105 2.42 -19.83 -4.53
CA LEU A 105 1.87 -19.52 -5.85
C LEU A 105 2.88 -18.67 -6.62
N GLU A 106 3.28 -19.14 -7.80
CA GLU A 106 4.23 -18.44 -8.67
C GLU A 106 3.57 -18.02 -9.98
N ILE A 107 3.74 -16.76 -10.37
CA ILE A 107 3.53 -16.32 -11.75
C ILE A 107 4.88 -16.43 -12.46
N ALA A 108 4.96 -17.28 -13.48
CA ALA A 108 6.19 -17.50 -14.24
C ALA A 108 6.72 -16.18 -14.80
N GLU A 109 8.03 -16.01 -14.78
CA GLU A 109 8.70 -14.82 -15.29
C GLU A 109 8.42 -14.59 -16.78
N ASP A 110 8.52 -13.33 -17.20
CA ASP A 110 8.18 -12.85 -18.54
C ASP A 110 6.73 -13.08 -18.98
N ASN A 111 5.83 -13.40 -18.05
CA ASN A 111 4.41 -13.34 -18.33
C ASN A 111 4.01 -11.87 -18.57
N TYR A 112 3.34 -11.65 -19.68
CA TYR A 112 2.92 -10.33 -20.16
C TYR A 112 1.40 -10.17 -20.15
N LYS A 113 0.67 -11.15 -19.59
CA LYS A 113 -0.78 -11.13 -19.45
C LYS A 113 -1.20 -10.57 -18.09
N ILE A 114 -2.47 -10.23 -17.96
CA ILE A 114 -3.06 -9.87 -16.67
C ILE A 114 -3.54 -11.16 -16.01
N ILE A 115 -3.03 -11.42 -14.82
CA ILE A 115 -3.43 -12.54 -13.97
C ILE A 115 -4.55 -12.09 -13.05
N LYS A 116 -5.62 -12.87 -12.99
CA LYS A 116 -6.76 -12.63 -12.10
C LYS A 116 -6.87 -13.74 -11.06
N ILE A 117 -6.83 -13.33 -9.79
CA ILE A 117 -7.08 -14.18 -8.63
C ILE A 117 -8.34 -13.68 -7.93
N THR A 118 -9.34 -14.55 -7.81
CA THR A 118 -10.59 -14.29 -7.09
C THR A 118 -10.58 -15.06 -5.76
N LEU A 119 -10.82 -14.39 -4.64
CA LEU A 119 -10.93 -15.02 -3.32
C LEU A 119 -12.39 -15.41 -3.08
N ALA A 120 -12.66 -16.71 -2.91
CA ALA A 120 -14.02 -17.20 -2.70
C ALA A 120 -14.55 -16.80 -1.32
N ASP A 121 -15.84 -16.45 -1.27
CA ASP A 121 -16.48 -16.03 -0.04
C ASP A 121 -16.47 -17.14 1.03
N GLY A 122 -16.29 -16.75 2.30
CA GLY A 122 -16.22 -17.67 3.43
C GLY A 122 -14.96 -18.53 3.49
N THR A 123 -13.99 -18.35 2.58
CA THR A 123 -12.77 -19.17 2.53
C THR A 123 -11.53 -18.41 3.01
N THR A 124 -10.58 -19.15 3.61
CA THR A 124 -9.23 -18.66 3.88
C THR A 124 -8.26 -19.39 2.96
N ASN A 125 -7.48 -18.61 2.22
CA ASN A 125 -6.43 -19.10 1.34
C ASN A 125 -5.08 -18.75 1.95
N THR A 126 -4.22 -19.74 2.15
CA THR A 126 -2.91 -19.62 2.77
C THR A 126 -1.83 -19.98 1.75
N LEU A 127 -0.93 -19.05 1.49
CA LEU A 127 0.20 -19.18 0.58
C LEU A 127 1.49 -18.84 1.33
N LYS A 128 2.15 -19.85 1.90
CA LYS A 128 3.40 -19.64 2.65
C LYS A 128 4.54 -20.43 2.06
N THR A 129 5.71 -19.82 2.10
CA THR A 129 6.95 -20.53 1.83
C THR A 129 8.01 -20.20 2.86
N THR A 130 8.85 -21.19 3.16
CA THR A 130 10.08 -21.02 3.93
C THR A 130 11.32 -20.99 3.04
N LYS A 131 11.15 -21.15 1.72
CA LYS A 131 12.24 -21.11 0.75
C LYS A 131 12.82 -19.70 0.66
N ASP A 132 14.11 -19.56 0.96
CA ASP A 132 14.82 -18.30 0.75
C ASP A 132 14.67 -17.81 -0.70
N GLY A 133 14.38 -16.52 -0.82
CA GLY A 133 14.18 -15.78 -2.04
C GLY A 133 12.85 -16.00 -2.74
N CYS A 134 11.91 -16.76 -2.15
CA CYS A 134 10.59 -16.96 -2.72
C CYS A 134 9.48 -16.23 -1.94
N ALA A 135 8.61 -15.53 -2.66
CA ALA A 135 7.43 -14.92 -2.06
C ALA A 135 6.32 -15.96 -1.83
N GLY A 136 5.38 -15.67 -0.93
CA GLY A 136 4.20 -16.51 -0.75
C GLY A 136 3.35 -16.54 -2.03
N LEU A 137 3.03 -15.34 -2.53
CA LEU A 137 2.51 -15.10 -3.87
C LEU A 137 3.54 -14.33 -4.68
N GLN A 138 4.26 -15.02 -5.55
CA GLN A 138 5.41 -14.47 -6.28
C GLN A 138 5.05 -13.90 -7.64
N LYS A 139 5.54 -12.67 -7.87
CA LYS A 139 5.46 -11.91 -9.12
C LYS A 139 6.75 -11.08 -9.27
N ASN A 140 7.74 -11.63 -9.95
CA ASN A 140 9.06 -11.01 -10.16
C ASN A 140 9.12 -10.01 -11.32
N GLU A 141 8.10 -10.01 -12.18
CA GLU A 141 8.16 -9.32 -13.47
C GLU A 141 7.52 -7.93 -13.45
N ARG A 142 7.97 -7.10 -14.39
CA ARG A 142 7.57 -5.69 -14.56
C ARG A 142 6.45 -5.49 -15.59
N THR A 143 6.07 -6.52 -16.33
CA THR A 143 5.20 -6.40 -17.51
C THR A 143 3.76 -6.88 -17.26
N SER A 144 3.56 -8.02 -16.58
CA SER A 144 2.22 -8.48 -16.20
C SER A 144 1.56 -7.59 -15.14
N GLY A 145 0.23 -7.61 -15.11
CA GLY A 145 -0.56 -7.11 -13.98
C GLY A 145 -1.10 -8.27 -13.15
N LEU A 146 -1.07 -8.15 -11.82
CA LEU A 146 -1.74 -9.08 -10.92
C LEU A 146 -2.97 -8.40 -10.33
N LYS A 147 -4.15 -8.93 -10.63
CA LYS A 147 -5.42 -8.50 -10.05
C LYS A 147 -5.86 -9.48 -8.97
N ILE A 148 -6.01 -9.01 -7.74
CA ILE A 148 -6.62 -9.75 -6.63
C ILE A 148 -7.98 -9.13 -6.34
N GLU A 149 -9.05 -9.91 -6.37
CA GLU A 149 -10.40 -9.48 -5.99
C GLU A 149 -11.08 -10.53 -5.10
N ALA A 150 -12.16 -10.15 -4.43
CA ALA A 150 -13.02 -11.11 -3.72
C ALA A 150 -14.36 -11.26 -4.44
N GLN A 151 -15.04 -12.36 -4.14
CA GLN A 151 -16.44 -12.55 -4.54
C GLN A 151 -17.37 -11.52 -3.87
N GLN A 152 -18.65 -11.53 -4.25
CA GLN A 152 -19.58 -10.44 -3.96
C GLN A 152 -19.69 -10.07 -2.48
N ASN A 153 -19.59 -11.02 -1.55
CA ASN A 153 -19.69 -10.70 -0.13
C ASN A 153 -18.37 -10.13 0.43
N GLY A 154 -17.27 -10.19 -0.32
CA GLY A 154 -15.98 -9.61 0.05
C GLY A 154 -15.27 -10.34 1.19
N THR A 155 -15.72 -11.54 1.56
CA THR A 155 -15.28 -12.25 2.78
C THR A 155 -14.12 -13.21 2.54
N GLY A 156 -13.75 -13.46 1.28
CA GLY A 156 -12.59 -14.26 0.92
C GLY A 156 -11.30 -13.68 1.48
N LYS A 157 -10.49 -14.53 2.12
CA LYS A 157 -9.25 -14.15 2.79
C LYS A 157 -8.03 -14.73 2.09
N LEU A 158 -6.96 -13.95 2.02
CA LEU A 158 -5.63 -14.37 1.57
C LEU A 158 -4.61 -14.10 2.69
N ILE A 159 -3.86 -15.13 3.08
CA ILE A 159 -2.71 -15.06 3.96
C ILE A 159 -1.49 -15.43 3.13
N ALA A 160 -0.58 -14.49 2.92
CA ALA A 160 0.62 -14.70 2.12
C ALA A 160 1.88 -14.43 2.94
N GLN A 161 2.83 -15.37 2.95
CA GLN A 161 4.09 -15.23 3.68
C GLN A 161 5.28 -15.64 2.81
N GLY A 162 6.23 -14.72 2.65
CA GLY A 162 7.48 -14.97 1.95
C GLY A 162 8.51 -15.69 2.82
N GLY A 163 9.40 -16.43 2.17
CA GLY A 163 10.64 -16.90 2.78
C GLY A 163 11.63 -15.76 2.95
N GLU A 164 12.83 -16.06 3.48
CA GLU A 164 13.88 -15.05 3.64
C GLU A 164 14.10 -14.27 2.32
N ASN A 165 14.45 -12.98 2.41
CA ASN A 165 14.69 -12.12 1.24
C ASN A 165 13.52 -11.89 0.26
N ALA A 166 12.30 -12.33 0.54
CA ALA A 166 11.16 -12.18 -0.37
C ALA A 166 9.91 -11.58 0.27
N ALA A 167 9.06 -11.00 -0.56
CA ALA A 167 7.82 -10.38 -0.11
C ALA A 167 6.76 -11.41 0.31
N GLY A 168 5.74 -10.98 1.05
CA GLY A 168 4.53 -11.80 1.23
C GLY A 168 3.81 -11.97 -0.10
N ILE A 169 3.48 -10.84 -0.74
CA ILE A 169 2.93 -10.74 -2.08
C ILE A 169 3.84 -9.84 -2.93
N GLY A 170 4.44 -10.39 -3.98
CA GLY A 170 5.26 -9.64 -4.93
C GLY A 170 6.60 -10.29 -5.23
N GLY A 171 7.69 -9.53 -5.15
CA GLY A 171 9.00 -9.95 -5.64
C GLY A 171 9.72 -10.95 -4.72
N GLY A 172 10.45 -11.87 -5.33
CA GLY A 172 11.48 -12.68 -4.70
C GLY A 172 12.79 -11.91 -4.43
N ASN A 173 13.84 -12.63 -4.02
CA ASN A 173 15.15 -12.03 -3.76
C ASN A 173 15.70 -11.32 -5.01
N GLN A 174 16.12 -10.06 -4.87
CA GLN A 174 16.62 -9.18 -5.95
C GLN A 174 15.60 -8.84 -7.03
N HIS A 175 14.33 -9.20 -6.85
CA HIS A 175 13.29 -8.94 -7.82
C HIS A 175 12.37 -7.82 -7.35
N SER A 176 12.20 -6.84 -8.24
CA SER A 176 11.17 -5.81 -8.09
C SER A 176 9.82 -6.38 -8.51
N THR A 177 8.74 -5.76 -8.07
CA THR A 177 7.39 -6.09 -8.55
C THR A 177 6.66 -4.82 -8.94
N MET A 178 5.75 -4.93 -9.91
CA MET A 178 4.89 -3.81 -10.32
C MET A 178 3.49 -4.30 -10.67
N HIS A 179 2.52 -3.37 -10.67
CA HIS A 179 1.15 -3.62 -11.08
C HIS A 179 0.42 -4.70 -10.26
N ILE A 180 0.74 -4.82 -8.96
CA ILE A 180 -0.11 -5.54 -8.01
C ILE A 180 -1.32 -4.66 -7.73
N LYS A 181 -2.52 -5.14 -8.06
CA LYS A 181 -3.79 -4.41 -7.86
C LYS A 181 -4.74 -5.23 -7.01
N ILE A 182 -5.06 -4.73 -5.82
CA ILE A 182 -5.99 -5.36 -4.88
C ILE A 182 -7.31 -4.59 -4.92
N TYR A 183 -8.41 -5.28 -5.27
CA TYR A 183 -9.73 -4.68 -5.42
C TYR A 183 -10.72 -5.11 -4.32
N GLY A 184 -10.37 -6.13 -3.53
CA GLY A 184 -11.27 -6.63 -2.48
C GLY A 184 -10.68 -7.81 -1.70
N GLY A 185 -11.44 -8.24 -0.70
CA GLY A 185 -11.07 -9.34 0.21
C GLY A 185 -10.35 -8.87 1.46
N ILE A 186 -9.97 -9.85 2.28
CA ILE A 186 -9.17 -9.66 3.48
C ILE A 186 -7.76 -10.18 3.20
N ILE A 187 -6.79 -9.27 3.09
CA ILE A 187 -5.42 -9.61 2.70
C ILE A 187 -4.49 -9.42 3.88
N ASN A 188 -3.79 -10.50 4.27
CA ASN A 188 -2.75 -10.49 5.28
C ASN A 188 -1.43 -10.91 4.62
N ALA A 189 -0.53 -9.96 4.40
CA ALA A 189 0.72 -10.20 3.70
C ALA A 189 1.92 -9.92 4.60
N THR A 190 2.80 -10.90 4.76
CA THR A 190 3.99 -10.82 5.62
C THR A 190 5.25 -11.12 4.80
N GLY A 191 6.16 -10.16 4.75
CA GLY A 191 7.47 -10.36 4.14
C GLY A 191 8.35 -11.28 4.98
N GLY A 192 9.24 -12.02 4.34
CA GLY A 192 10.37 -12.61 5.05
C GLY A 192 11.37 -11.52 5.46
N LYS A 193 12.42 -11.89 6.21
CA LYS A 193 13.37 -10.97 6.87
C LYS A 193 13.70 -9.66 6.13
N ASN A 194 13.95 -9.72 4.83
CA ASN A 194 14.32 -8.55 4.03
C ASN A 194 13.29 -8.14 2.96
N GLY A 195 12.13 -8.80 2.89
CA GLY A 195 11.08 -8.48 1.93
C GLY A 195 9.96 -7.63 2.51
N ALA A 196 9.24 -6.95 1.63
CA ALA A 196 8.04 -6.19 2.01
C ALA A 196 6.87 -7.12 2.35
N GLY A 197 5.86 -6.62 3.07
CA GLY A 197 4.57 -7.32 3.18
C GLY A 197 3.96 -7.49 1.79
N ILE A 198 3.75 -6.36 1.10
CA ILE A 198 3.34 -6.29 -0.31
C ILE A 198 4.35 -5.44 -1.07
N GLY A 199 4.96 -5.99 -2.12
CA GLY A 199 5.91 -5.27 -2.96
C GLY A 199 7.19 -6.06 -3.22
N GLY A 200 8.35 -5.43 -3.07
CA GLY A 200 9.64 -6.02 -3.47
C GLY A 200 10.27 -6.97 -2.44
N GLY A 201 11.10 -7.89 -2.91
CA GLY A 201 12.03 -8.65 -2.06
C GLY A 201 13.28 -7.85 -1.71
N TYR A 202 14.32 -8.50 -1.18
CA TYR A 202 15.63 -7.86 -0.92
C TYR A 202 16.17 -7.22 -2.20
N ASN A 203 16.64 -5.97 -2.16
CA ASN A 203 17.01 -5.14 -3.33
C ASN A 203 15.90 -4.93 -4.38
N GLY A 204 14.66 -5.37 -4.10
CA GLY A 204 13.52 -5.27 -5.00
C GLY A 204 12.68 -4.03 -4.70
N SER A 205 12.35 -3.25 -5.72
CA SER A 205 11.38 -2.16 -5.60
C SER A 205 9.94 -2.69 -5.59
N GLY A 206 9.02 -1.94 -4.96
CA GLY A 206 7.59 -2.21 -4.99
C GLY A 206 6.80 -1.15 -5.76
N ASP A 207 5.83 -1.62 -6.54
CA ASP A 207 4.73 -0.84 -7.10
C ASP A 207 3.41 -1.58 -6.85
N SER A 208 2.43 -0.87 -6.29
CA SER A 208 1.15 -1.47 -5.87
C SER A 208 0.01 -0.47 -5.84
N GLY A 209 -1.19 -0.95 -6.19
CA GLY A 209 -2.45 -0.22 -6.07
C GLY A 209 -3.46 -0.99 -5.20
N ILE A 210 -3.99 -0.34 -4.18
CA ILE A 210 -5.01 -0.88 -3.28
C ILE A 210 -6.30 -0.09 -3.50
N TYR A 211 -7.29 -0.73 -4.12
CA TYR A 211 -8.54 -0.12 -4.61
C TYR A 211 -9.78 -0.61 -3.84
N GLY A 212 -9.62 -1.64 -3.00
CA GLY A 212 -10.67 -2.10 -2.11
C GLY A 212 -10.19 -3.19 -1.16
N GLY A 213 -11.09 -3.59 -0.26
CA GLY A 213 -10.83 -4.61 0.76
C GLY A 213 -10.14 -4.08 2.02
N THR A 214 -9.79 -5.02 2.89
CA THR A 214 -9.03 -4.78 4.12
C THR A 214 -7.66 -5.41 3.97
N VAL A 215 -6.61 -4.59 3.96
CA VAL A 215 -5.23 -5.02 3.74
C VAL A 215 -4.42 -4.77 5.00
N THR A 216 -3.86 -5.84 5.55
CA THR A 216 -2.82 -5.80 6.58
C THR A 216 -1.50 -6.27 5.97
N ALA A 217 -0.51 -5.39 5.91
CA ALA A 217 0.78 -5.68 5.30
C ALA A 217 1.91 -5.39 6.29
N THR A 218 2.71 -6.43 6.58
CA THR A 218 3.81 -6.37 7.54
C THR A 218 5.10 -6.73 6.83
N GLY A 219 6.04 -5.78 6.79
CA GLY A 219 7.38 -6.07 6.29
C GLY A 219 8.12 -7.03 7.22
N GLY A 220 9.11 -7.74 6.67
CA GLY A 220 10.09 -8.43 7.51
C GLY A 220 10.96 -7.44 8.28
N GLU A 221 12.01 -7.94 8.94
CA GLU A 221 12.97 -7.13 9.72
C GLU A 221 13.44 -5.85 9.02
N ASN A 222 13.61 -5.83 7.70
CA ASN A 222 14.13 -4.66 6.97
C ASN A 222 13.25 -4.21 5.78
N GLY A 223 12.08 -4.81 5.60
CA GLY A 223 11.17 -4.51 4.48
C GLY A 223 10.04 -3.57 4.88
N ALA A 224 9.49 -2.83 3.91
CA ALA A 224 8.32 -1.99 4.15
C ALA A 224 7.06 -2.85 4.40
N GLY A 225 6.04 -2.27 5.04
CA GLY A 225 4.71 -2.88 5.06
C GLY A 225 4.19 -3.03 3.64
N ILE A 226 4.08 -1.91 2.93
CA ILE A 226 3.77 -1.86 1.48
C ILE A 226 4.84 -1.03 0.77
N GLY A 227 5.50 -1.61 -0.23
CA GLY A 227 6.50 -0.95 -1.06
C GLY A 227 7.79 -1.76 -1.22
N GLY A 228 8.93 -1.16 -0.91
CA GLY A 228 10.25 -1.79 -1.15
C GLY A 228 10.65 -2.82 -0.10
N GLY A 229 11.40 -3.85 -0.52
CA GLY A 229 12.17 -4.66 0.43
C GLY A 229 13.42 -3.92 0.92
N ASN A 230 14.30 -4.56 1.68
CA ASN A 230 15.55 -3.96 2.14
C ASN A 230 16.39 -3.47 0.94
N LYS A 231 16.82 -2.20 0.96
CA LYS A 231 17.45 -1.43 -0.14
C LYS A 231 16.57 -1.26 -1.39
N GLY A 232 15.33 -1.72 -1.33
CA GLY A 232 14.32 -1.58 -2.36
C GLY A 232 13.58 -0.26 -2.23
N ASN A 233 13.29 0.37 -3.37
CA ASN A 233 12.52 1.61 -3.41
C ASN A 233 11.02 1.33 -3.54
N CYS A 234 10.23 2.38 -3.42
CA CYS A 234 8.82 2.39 -3.79
C CYS A 234 8.69 3.29 -5.03
N ASP A 235 8.33 2.71 -6.18
CA ASP A 235 8.28 3.46 -7.43
C ASP A 235 6.94 4.18 -7.59
N TYR A 236 5.84 3.51 -7.25
CA TYR A 236 4.49 4.08 -7.29
C TYR A 236 3.59 3.32 -6.34
N LEU A 237 2.88 4.03 -5.48
CA LEU A 237 1.89 3.46 -4.59
C LEU A 237 0.60 4.26 -4.64
N LYS A 238 -0.52 3.57 -4.83
CA LYS A 238 -1.85 4.18 -4.82
C LYS A 238 -2.79 3.45 -3.87
N ILE A 239 -3.48 4.20 -3.02
CA ILE A 239 -4.56 3.71 -2.17
C ILE A 239 -5.82 4.50 -2.50
N GLU A 240 -6.90 3.81 -2.82
CA GLU A 240 -8.22 4.39 -3.07
C GLU A 240 -9.26 3.66 -2.22
N ASN A 241 -10.01 4.40 -1.39
CA ASN A 241 -11.20 3.92 -0.68
C ASN A 241 -11.05 2.55 0.02
N SER A 242 -9.86 2.27 0.57
CA SER A 242 -9.52 0.97 1.16
C SER A 242 -9.20 1.09 2.65
N THR A 243 -9.33 -0.01 3.40
CA THR A 243 -8.80 -0.08 4.77
C THR A 243 -7.41 -0.71 4.73
N VAL A 244 -6.38 0.06 5.09
CA VAL A 244 -4.98 -0.37 5.01
C VAL A 244 -4.30 -0.20 6.37
N ILE A 245 -3.68 -1.27 6.86
CA ILE A 245 -2.78 -1.27 8.00
C ILE A 245 -1.42 -1.76 7.52
N ALA A 246 -0.42 -0.88 7.54
CA ALA A 246 0.90 -1.18 7.03
C ALA A 246 1.97 -0.95 8.11
N THR A 247 2.79 -1.96 8.38
CA THR A 247 3.85 -1.90 9.40
C THR A 247 5.19 -2.26 8.77
N GLY A 248 6.15 -1.34 8.86
CA GLY A 248 7.51 -1.54 8.38
C GLY A 248 8.40 -2.25 9.40
N GLY A 249 9.42 -2.94 8.90
CA GLY A 249 10.54 -3.45 9.70
C GLY A 249 11.50 -2.37 10.18
N SER A 250 12.53 -2.78 10.91
CA SER A 250 13.68 -1.96 11.31
C SER A 250 14.24 -1.13 10.14
N GLY A 251 14.04 0.18 10.26
CA GLY A 251 14.48 1.15 9.26
C GLY A 251 13.68 1.17 7.97
N ALA A 252 12.56 0.45 7.86
CA ALA A 252 11.67 0.52 6.72
C ALA A 252 10.40 1.30 7.04
N ALA A 253 9.80 1.90 6.01
CA ALA A 253 8.55 2.63 6.16
C ALA A 253 7.36 1.69 6.37
N GLY A 254 6.29 2.19 6.98
CA GLY A 254 4.99 1.50 6.95
C GLY A 254 4.51 1.38 5.50
N ILE A 255 4.39 2.53 4.83
CA ILE A 255 4.07 2.66 3.41
C ILE A 255 5.21 3.42 2.73
N GLY A 256 5.93 2.77 1.82
CA GLY A 256 6.97 3.41 1.02
C GLY A 256 8.25 2.59 0.88
N GLY A 257 9.41 3.22 1.14
CA GLY A 257 10.72 2.58 0.96
C GLY A 257 11.04 1.53 2.03
N GLY A 258 11.76 0.47 1.66
CA GLY A 258 12.38 -0.41 2.64
C GLY A 258 13.59 0.24 3.30
N ASN A 259 14.35 -0.49 4.12
CA ASN A 259 15.58 0.05 4.72
C ASN A 259 16.53 0.59 3.64
N SER A 260 17.00 1.85 3.74
CA SER A 260 17.82 2.48 2.70
C SER A 260 17.10 2.72 1.35
N GLY A 261 15.78 2.55 1.31
CA GLY A 261 14.93 2.83 0.16
C GLY A 261 14.13 4.12 0.31
N TYR A 262 13.92 4.84 -0.80
CA TYR A 262 13.01 5.99 -0.88
C TYR A 262 11.68 5.59 -1.52
N CYS A 263 10.66 6.44 -1.44
CA CYS A 263 9.50 6.33 -2.33
C CYS A 263 9.42 7.54 -3.28
N LYS A 264 9.15 7.27 -4.56
CA LYS A 264 8.98 8.31 -5.60
C LYS A 264 7.61 8.95 -5.57
N TYR A 265 6.56 8.15 -5.41
CA TYR A 265 5.17 8.61 -5.45
C TYR A 265 4.28 7.78 -4.53
N ILE A 266 3.57 8.47 -3.64
CA ILE A 266 2.53 7.89 -2.79
C ILE A 266 1.26 8.71 -2.97
N TYR A 267 0.18 8.05 -3.38
CA TYR A 267 -1.12 8.66 -3.58
C TYR A 267 -2.16 8.00 -2.67
N ILE A 268 -2.81 8.79 -1.82
CA ILE A 268 -3.91 8.35 -0.97
C ILE A 268 -5.16 9.16 -1.32
N HIS A 269 -6.15 8.48 -1.90
CA HIS A 269 -7.42 9.05 -2.37
C HIS A 269 -8.60 8.42 -1.61
N GLY A 270 -8.62 8.54 -0.28
CA GLY A 270 -9.70 8.03 0.55
C GLY A 270 -9.40 6.70 1.26
N GLY A 271 -10.36 6.27 2.07
CA GLY A 271 -10.26 5.08 2.91
C GLY A 271 -9.70 5.36 4.32
N ASN A 272 -9.34 4.28 5.02
CA ASN A 272 -8.76 4.32 6.37
C ASN A 272 -7.34 3.74 6.31
N VAL A 273 -6.34 4.60 6.38
CA VAL A 273 -4.92 4.22 6.25
C VAL A 273 -4.21 4.42 7.58
N THR A 274 -3.67 3.34 8.13
CA THR A 274 -2.76 3.39 9.29
C THR A 274 -1.41 2.85 8.87
N ALA A 275 -0.38 3.69 8.98
CA ALA A 275 0.98 3.36 8.57
C ALA A 275 1.96 3.60 9.71
N THR A 276 2.68 2.56 10.11
CA THR A 276 3.67 2.62 11.19
C THR A 276 5.03 2.21 10.63
N GLY A 277 5.99 3.12 10.69
CA GLY A 277 7.39 2.82 10.36
C GLY A 277 8.05 2.00 11.47
N GLY A 278 9.03 1.17 11.12
CA GLY A 278 9.92 0.61 12.13
C GLY A 278 10.93 1.64 12.63
N VAL A 279 11.83 1.25 13.53
CA VAL A 279 12.70 2.14 14.35
C VAL A 279 13.26 3.39 13.64
N ASN A 280 13.68 3.29 12.38
CA ASN A 280 14.28 4.38 11.61
C ASN A 280 13.52 4.73 10.31
N GLY A 281 12.33 4.17 10.08
CA GLY A 281 11.52 4.39 8.88
C GLY A 281 10.31 5.28 9.16
N ALA A 282 9.87 6.02 8.14
CA ALA A 282 8.70 6.88 8.25
C ALA A 282 7.40 6.05 8.38
N GLY A 283 6.33 6.65 8.90
CA GLY A 283 5.00 6.04 8.76
C GLY A 283 4.66 5.89 7.28
N ILE A 284 4.66 7.02 6.57
CA ILE A 284 4.48 7.11 5.11
C ILE A 284 5.67 7.86 4.51
N GLY A 285 6.39 7.24 3.59
CA GLY A 285 7.49 7.86 2.86
C GLY A 285 8.76 7.01 2.78
N GLY A 286 9.88 7.54 3.31
CA GLY A 286 11.19 6.90 3.20
C GLY A 286 11.53 5.91 4.32
N GLY A 287 12.36 4.92 4.02
CA GLY A 287 13.08 4.15 5.03
C GLY A 287 14.29 4.92 5.57
N TYR A 288 15.15 4.25 6.36
CA TYR A 288 16.42 4.79 6.86
C TYR A 288 17.24 5.39 5.72
N LYS A 289 17.67 6.65 5.81
CA LYS A 289 18.32 7.45 4.75
C LYS A 289 17.51 7.65 3.47
N GLY A 290 16.31 7.10 3.39
CA GLY A 290 15.38 7.27 2.29
C GLY A 290 14.58 8.55 2.44
N ASN A 291 14.47 9.29 1.35
CA ASN A 291 13.62 10.48 1.31
C ASN A 291 12.14 10.05 1.19
N GLY A 292 11.26 10.79 1.86
CA GLY A 292 9.85 10.81 1.53
C GLY A 292 9.61 11.89 0.50
N SER A 293 9.19 11.51 -0.70
CA SER A 293 8.98 12.47 -1.78
C SER A 293 7.67 12.21 -2.54
N GLN A 294 7.04 13.29 -2.99
CA GLN A 294 5.77 13.30 -3.74
C GLN A 294 4.69 12.44 -3.06
N ILE A 295 4.38 12.81 -1.83
CA ILE A 295 3.30 12.20 -1.05
C ILE A 295 2.08 13.08 -1.21
N THR A 296 1.02 12.55 -1.83
CA THR A 296 -0.24 13.27 -2.06
C THR A 296 -1.37 12.58 -1.31
N ILE A 297 -2.05 13.32 -0.44
CA ILE A 297 -3.25 12.89 0.26
C ILE A 297 -4.38 13.80 -0.19
N THR A 298 -5.44 13.23 -0.75
CA THR A 298 -6.57 14.02 -1.27
C THR A 298 -7.88 13.79 -0.55
N ASN A 299 -7.97 12.71 0.25
CA ASN A 299 -9.11 12.41 1.12
C ASN A 299 -8.76 11.22 2.03
N GLY A 300 -9.65 10.88 2.96
CA GLY A 300 -9.61 9.70 3.82
C GLY A 300 -9.17 10.03 5.24
N THR A 301 -9.14 8.99 6.08
CA THR A 301 -8.53 9.05 7.42
C THR A 301 -7.13 8.45 7.33
N VAL A 302 -6.09 9.26 7.52
CA VAL A 302 -4.69 8.85 7.43
C VAL A 302 -4.00 9.03 8.77
N LYS A 303 -3.51 7.94 9.36
CA LYS A 303 -2.73 7.92 10.59
C LYS A 303 -1.33 7.40 10.29
N ALA A 304 -0.34 8.27 10.38
CA ALA A 304 1.04 7.94 10.08
C ALA A 304 1.93 8.16 11.30
N THR A 305 2.62 7.11 11.74
CA THR A 305 3.55 7.17 12.88
C THR A 305 4.93 6.73 12.44
N GLY A 306 5.91 7.63 12.58
CA GLY A 306 7.32 7.32 12.32
C GLY A 306 7.94 6.48 13.42
N GLY A 307 9.02 5.78 13.09
CA GLY A 307 9.93 5.20 14.08
C GLY A 307 10.64 6.26 14.91
N GLY A 308 11.45 5.84 15.89
CA GLY A 308 12.14 6.69 16.86
C GLY A 308 12.89 7.90 16.29
N ASP A 309 13.40 7.83 15.06
CA ASP A 309 14.16 8.90 14.40
C ASP A 309 13.61 9.27 13.01
N ALA A 310 12.34 8.98 12.72
CA ALA A 310 11.73 9.20 11.40
C ALA A 310 10.44 10.02 11.47
N ALA A 311 10.07 10.66 10.36
CA ALA A 311 8.84 11.46 10.30
C ALA A 311 7.58 10.58 10.32
N GLY A 312 6.46 11.16 10.74
CA GLY A 312 5.16 10.53 10.53
C GLY A 312 4.88 10.36 9.04
N ILE A 313 4.87 11.49 8.32
CA ILE A 313 4.79 11.56 6.85
C ILE A 313 6.04 12.29 6.34
N GLY A 314 6.84 11.63 5.51
CA GLY A 314 8.03 12.22 4.91
C GLY A 314 9.27 11.33 5.04
N GLY A 315 10.38 11.91 5.49
CA GLY A 315 11.69 11.25 5.50
C GLY A 315 11.87 10.20 6.61
N GLY A 316 12.61 9.14 6.33
CA GLY A 316 13.13 8.27 7.38
C GLY A 316 14.29 8.95 8.15
N TYR A 317 14.97 8.23 9.03
CA TYR A 317 16.13 8.80 9.74
C TYR A 317 17.24 9.17 8.75
N TYR A 318 17.69 10.43 8.74
CA TYR A 318 18.55 11.02 7.71
C TYR A 318 17.93 11.08 6.29
N GLY A 319 16.61 10.99 6.16
CA GLY A 319 15.87 11.28 4.93
C GLY A 319 15.20 12.66 4.97
N GLU A 320 15.17 13.34 3.84
CA GLU A 320 14.38 14.56 3.63
C GLU A 320 12.89 14.20 3.48
N GLY A 321 12.00 15.07 3.96
CA GLY A 321 10.59 15.04 3.59
C GLY A 321 10.31 16.22 2.67
N LYS A 322 10.05 15.94 1.39
CA LYS A 322 9.81 17.00 0.40
C LYS A 322 8.69 16.70 -0.58
N GLY A 323 7.95 17.71 -1.01
CA GLY A 323 6.82 17.50 -1.91
C GLY A 323 5.75 16.67 -1.20
N ILE A 324 5.20 17.22 -0.12
CA ILE A 324 4.11 16.62 0.64
C ILE A 324 2.89 17.51 0.43
N TYR A 325 1.86 16.98 -0.22
CA TYR A 325 0.65 17.72 -0.59
C TYR A 325 -0.57 17.08 0.08
N ILE A 326 -1.29 17.86 0.86
CA ILE A 326 -2.54 17.45 1.51
C ILE A 326 -3.64 18.36 0.96
N ASP A 327 -4.47 17.82 0.08
CA ASP A 327 -5.59 18.57 -0.50
C ASP A 327 -6.83 18.53 0.42
N ASP A 328 -7.10 17.39 1.07
CA ASP A 328 -8.22 17.21 2.02
C ASP A 328 -8.03 15.90 2.85
N GLY A 329 -8.93 15.65 3.81
CA GLY A 329 -8.99 14.45 4.66
C GLY A 329 -8.75 14.72 6.15
N ASP A 330 -8.81 13.66 6.97
CA ASP A 330 -8.37 13.66 8.37
C ASP A 330 -6.97 13.03 8.44
N VAL A 331 -5.94 13.88 8.54
CA VAL A 331 -4.54 13.46 8.51
C VAL A 331 -3.91 13.69 9.89
N THR A 332 -3.56 12.60 10.57
CA THR A 332 -2.77 12.63 11.79
C THR A 332 -1.38 12.07 11.53
N ALA A 333 -0.35 12.89 11.74
CA ALA A 333 1.04 12.51 11.55
C ALA A 333 1.83 12.71 12.84
N LYS A 334 2.56 11.68 13.27
CA LYS A 334 3.38 11.69 14.48
C LYS A 334 4.81 11.29 14.17
N GLY A 335 5.74 12.21 14.43
CA GLY A 335 7.17 11.99 14.31
C GLY A 335 7.74 11.17 15.47
N GLY A 336 8.87 10.51 15.18
CA GLY A 336 9.78 9.99 16.20
C GLY A 336 10.44 11.08 17.02
N LYS A 337 11.10 10.71 18.10
CA LYS A 337 11.77 11.58 19.10
C LYS A 337 12.45 12.82 18.49
N ASN A 338 13.19 12.67 17.40
CA ASN A 338 13.99 13.76 16.82
C ASN A 338 13.48 14.24 15.44
N SER A 339 12.24 13.90 15.07
CA SER A 339 11.74 14.04 13.70
C SER A 339 10.40 14.77 13.63
N ALA A 340 10.10 15.31 12.45
CA ALA A 340 8.88 16.07 12.24
C ALA A 340 7.62 15.17 12.25
N GLY A 341 6.46 15.76 12.55
CA GLY A 341 5.18 15.11 12.28
C GLY A 341 5.02 14.90 10.76
N ILE A 342 5.09 16.00 10.02
CA ILE A 342 5.11 16.05 8.55
C ILE A 342 6.39 16.73 8.10
N GLY A 343 7.24 16.04 7.34
CA GLY A 343 8.47 16.60 6.79
C GLY A 343 9.71 15.73 7.05
N GLY A 344 10.78 16.33 7.56
CA GLY A 344 12.10 15.72 7.64
C GLY A 344 12.28 14.72 8.80
N GLY A 345 13.13 13.72 8.57
CA GLY A 345 13.71 12.93 9.66
C GLY A 345 14.81 13.68 10.40
N THR A 346 15.42 13.05 11.41
CA THR A 346 16.49 13.67 12.22
C THR A 346 17.63 14.20 11.36
N GLY A 347 18.05 15.44 11.62
CA GLY A 347 19.13 16.12 10.90
C GLY A 347 18.79 16.52 9.47
N LYS A 348 17.52 16.42 9.06
CA LYS A 348 17.10 16.64 7.67
C LYS A 348 15.92 17.57 7.54
N ASN A 349 15.86 18.17 6.36
CA ASN A 349 14.93 19.22 6.04
C ASN A 349 13.53 18.66 5.78
N GLY A 350 12.53 19.46 6.13
CA GLY A 350 11.18 19.35 5.58
C GLY A 350 10.93 20.54 4.69
N SER A 351 10.61 20.32 3.42
CA SER A 351 10.39 21.42 2.47
C SER A 351 9.31 21.09 1.47
N ASP A 352 8.80 22.09 0.76
CA ASP A 352 7.76 21.91 -0.26
C ASP A 352 6.56 21.13 0.31
N ILE A 353 5.99 21.67 1.39
CA ILE A 353 4.83 21.11 2.06
C ILE A 353 3.65 22.04 1.79
N GLU A 354 2.57 21.48 1.23
CA GLU A 354 1.37 22.21 0.87
C GLU A 354 0.15 21.58 1.52
N ILE A 355 -0.65 22.39 2.20
CA ILE A 355 -1.94 22.00 2.76
C ILE A 355 -3.02 22.89 2.16
N LYS A 356 -3.98 22.31 1.43
CA LYS A 356 -5.09 23.04 0.81
C LYS A 356 -6.43 22.83 1.49
N GLY A 357 -6.51 21.95 2.48
CA GLY A 357 -7.76 21.63 3.16
C GLY A 357 -7.64 20.45 4.13
N GLY A 358 -8.80 20.02 4.65
CA GLY A 358 -8.91 18.92 5.61
C GLY A 358 -8.62 19.31 7.06
N THR A 359 -8.61 18.29 7.93
CA THR A 359 -8.14 18.37 9.31
C THR A 359 -6.75 17.76 9.38
N VAL A 360 -5.74 18.54 9.75
CA VAL A 360 -4.34 18.09 9.78
C VAL A 360 -3.77 18.26 11.18
N ASN A 361 -3.47 17.13 11.83
CA ASN A 361 -2.87 17.05 13.14
C ASN A 361 -1.42 16.56 13.04
N ALA A 362 -0.47 17.49 12.99
CA ALA A 362 0.95 17.20 12.83
C ALA A 362 1.70 17.39 14.16
N ASN A 363 2.21 16.29 14.72
CA ASN A 363 2.92 16.31 16.00
C ASN A 363 4.37 15.86 15.79
N GLY A 364 5.29 16.79 16.00
CA GLY A 364 6.72 16.49 16.06
C GLY A 364 7.05 15.61 17.26
N GLY A 365 8.22 14.96 17.19
CA GLY A 365 8.80 14.36 18.39
C GLY A 365 9.34 15.40 19.36
N ALA A 366 10.06 14.92 20.38
CA ALA A 366 10.69 15.74 21.40
C ALA A 366 11.55 16.91 20.87
N TYR A 367 12.14 16.81 19.67
CA TYR A 367 12.98 17.84 19.06
C TYR A 367 12.71 18.08 17.56
N GLY A 368 11.55 17.62 17.06
CA GLY A 368 11.13 17.84 15.68
C GLY A 368 10.01 18.87 15.60
N ALA A 369 9.87 19.51 14.45
CA ALA A 369 8.75 20.40 14.19
C ALA A 369 7.42 19.62 14.06
N GLY A 370 6.28 20.28 14.27
CA GLY A 370 4.99 19.71 13.86
C GLY A 370 4.97 19.47 12.36
N ILE A 371 5.16 20.54 11.60
CA ILE A 371 5.32 20.54 10.14
C ILE A 371 6.66 21.21 9.78
N GLY A 372 7.54 20.52 9.07
CA GLY A 372 8.82 21.04 8.61
C GLY A 372 10.01 20.15 8.96
N GLY A 373 11.05 20.73 9.58
CA GLY A 373 12.33 20.04 9.81
C GLY A 373 12.33 19.06 10.99
N GLY A 374 13.14 18.00 10.88
CA GLY A 374 13.57 17.24 12.06
C GLY A 374 14.57 18.02 12.90
N SER A 375 15.08 17.46 14.00
CA SER A 375 16.10 18.12 14.84
C SER A 375 17.34 18.48 14.00
N GLY A 376 17.77 19.73 14.02
CA GLY A 376 18.83 20.30 13.17
C GLY A 376 18.45 20.50 11.70
N GLY A 377 17.25 20.05 11.32
CA GLY A 377 16.68 20.17 9.99
C GLY A 377 16.04 21.53 9.76
N LYS A 378 16.30 22.09 8.58
CA LYS A 378 15.71 23.35 8.15
C LYS A 378 14.31 23.12 7.57
N CYS A 379 13.56 24.19 7.49
CA CYS A 379 12.32 24.28 6.76
C CYS A 379 12.40 25.39 5.71
N SER A 380 11.85 25.12 4.52
CA SER A 380 11.63 26.08 3.45
C SER A 380 10.39 25.69 2.65
N SER A 381 9.62 26.65 2.15
CA SER A 381 8.48 26.40 1.23
C SER A 381 7.35 25.61 1.90
N ILE A 382 6.77 26.17 2.96
CA ILE A 382 5.52 25.66 3.54
C ILE A 382 4.38 26.60 3.14
N HIS A 383 3.32 26.05 2.56
CA HIS A 383 2.16 26.80 2.13
C HIS A 383 0.89 26.17 2.71
N ILE A 384 0.12 26.94 3.48
CA ILE A 384 -1.19 26.54 3.97
C ILE A 384 -2.24 27.47 3.35
N TYR A 385 -3.09 26.91 2.49
CA TYR A 385 -4.13 27.64 1.78
C TYR A 385 -5.48 27.59 2.48
N ASP A 386 -5.81 26.46 3.13
CA ASP A 386 -7.05 26.26 3.91
C ASP A 386 -6.92 25.04 4.84
N GLY A 387 -7.98 24.75 5.61
CA GLY A 387 -8.09 23.58 6.49
C GLY A 387 -8.08 23.91 7.98
N ASP A 388 -8.28 22.91 8.84
CA ASP A 388 -8.04 22.97 10.28
C ASP A 388 -6.71 22.29 10.60
N VAL A 389 -5.65 23.09 10.73
CA VAL A 389 -4.28 22.63 10.89
C VAL A 389 -3.81 22.87 12.32
N THR A 390 -3.56 21.79 13.05
CA THR A 390 -2.87 21.82 14.34
C THR A 390 -1.47 21.25 14.19
N ALA A 391 -0.46 22.08 14.47
CA ALA A 391 0.95 21.73 14.32
C ALA A 391 1.69 21.96 15.65
N ASN A 392 2.13 20.87 16.27
CA ASN A 392 2.79 20.90 17.58
C ASN A 392 4.27 20.49 17.45
N GLY A 393 5.16 21.41 17.77
CA GLY A 393 6.59 21.19 17.84
C GLY A 393 7.04 20.62 19.19
N GLY A 394 8.14 19.87 19.16
CA GLY A 394 8.86 19.44 20.36
C GLY A 394 9.65 20.56 21.04
N SER A 395 10.31 20.22 22.14
CA SER A 395 11.25 21.09 22.85
C SER A 395 12.24 21.76 21.89
N GLY A 396 12.28 23.09 21.95
CA GLY A 396 13.10 23.94 21.11
C GLY A 396 12.83 23.81 19.61
N SER A 397 11.65 23.35 19.19
CA SER A 397 11.28 23.17 17.78
C SER A 397 10.01 23.94 17.47
N ALA A 398 9.85 24.34 16.21
CA ALA A 398 8.69 25.10 15.80
C ALA A 398 7.42 24.24 15.69
N GLY A 399 6.25 24.85 15.86
CA GLY A 399 4.99 24.22 15.43
C GLY A 399 5.01 23.98 13.93
N ILE A 400 5.22 25.06 13.16
CA ILE A 400 5.45 25.05 11.71
C ILE A 400 6.80 25.70 11.43
N GLY A 401 7.75 24.96 10.88
CA GLY A 401 9.05 25.48 10.49
C GLY A 401 10.22 24.58 10.88
N GLY A 402 11.27 25.19 11.44
CA GLY A 402 12.51 24.49 11.77
C GLY A 402 12.39 23.55 12.97
N GLY A 403 13.10 22.43 12.94
CA GLY A 403 13.32 21.62 14.15
C GLY A 403 14.31 22.29 15.11
N ASN A 404 14.72 21.62 16.19
CA ASN A 404 15.69 22.19 17.13
C ASN A 404 17.01 22.59 16.44
N GLY A 405 17.43 23.86 16.54
CA GLY A 405 18.59 24.37 15.80
C GLY A 405 18.36 24.61 14.30
N GLY A 406 17.16 24.34 13.80
CA GLY A 406 16.77 24.47 12.40
C GLY A 406 16.17 25.84 12.09
N ILE A 407 16.58 26.41 10.95
CA ILE A 407 15.99 27.63 10.38
C ILE A 407 14.59 27.29 9.84
N GLY A 408 13.63 28.18 10.05
CA GLY A 408 12.33 28.11 9.37
C GLY A 408 12.14 29.31 8.47
N SER A 409 12.25 29.11 7.16
CA SER A 409 12.04 30.16 6.18
C SER A 409 10.90 29.85 5.23
N ASP A 410 10.42 30.89 4.53
CA ASP A 410 9.49 30.79 3.41
C ASP A 410 8.22 30.00 3.79
N ILE A 411 7.51 30.55 4.78
CA ILE A 411 6.27 29.99 5.32
C ILE A 411 5.13 30.95 5.01
N GLU A 412 4.14 30.48 4.27
CA GLU A 412 2.97 31.26 3.87
C GLU A 412 1.68 30.59 4.38
N ILE A 413 0.86 31.36 5.09
CA ILE A 413 -0.49 30.96 5.52
C ILE A 413 -1.48 31.94 4.92
N LYS A 414 -2.35 31.45 4.03
CA LYS A 414 -3.34 32.26 3.30
C LYS A 414 -4.78 32.07 3.80
N GLY A 415 -5.03 31.03 4.59
CA GLY A 415 -6.39 30.67 4.99
C GLY A 415 -6.43 29.49 5.95
N GLY A 416 -7.66 29.08 6.29
CA GLY A 416 -7.93 28.03 7.27
C GLY A 416 -7.83 28.50 8.73
N THR A 417 -7.99 27.54 9.65
CA THR A 417 -7.68 27.71 11.07
C THR A 417 -6.34 27.03 11.34
N VAL A 418 -5.32 27.80 11.70
CA VAL A 418 -3.98 27.26 11.96
C VAL A 418 -3.56 27.48 13.41
N ASN A 419 -3.45 26.39 14.17
CA ASN A 419 -2.97 26.34 15.54
C ASN A 419 -1.54 25.79 15.56
N ALA A 420 -0.55 26.69 15.44
CA ALA A 420 0.86 26.33 15.45
C ALA A 420 1.50 26.60 16.82
N THR A 421 1.86 25.52 17.53
CA THR A 421 2.45 25.60 18.88
C THR A 421 3.88 25.08 18.86
N GLY A 422 4.85 25.96 19.13
CA GLY A 422 6.24 25.56 19.36
C GLY A 422 6.44 24.95 20.75
N GLY A 423 7.44 24.08 20.90
CA GLY A 423 7.86 23.64 22.23
C GLY A 423 8.80 24.64 22.89
N GLY A 424 9.29 24.34 24.11
CA GLY A 424 10.08 25.29 24.90
C GLY A 424 11.25 25.91 24.12
N ASN A 425 11.24 27.23 23.92
CA ASN A 425 12.19 28.03 23.13
C ASN A 425 12.11 27.89 21.59
N GLY A 426 11.12 27.19 21.04
CA GLY A 426 10.81 27.18 19.61
C GLY A 426 9.66 28.13 19.26
N ALA A 427 9.63 28.63 18.03
CA ALA A 427 8.54 29.50 17.57
C ALA A 427 7.23 28.73 17.35
N GLY A 428 6.08 29.40 17.40
CA GLY A 428 4.84 28.82 16.85
C GLY A 428 5.03 28.53 15.35
N ILE A 429 5.41 29.57 14.61
CA ILE A 429 5.74 29.53 13.18
C ILE A 429 7.12 30.18 12.98
N GLY A 430 8.06 29.49 12.33
CA GLY A 430 9.41 29.98 12.05
C GLY A 430 10.52 29.04 12.50
N GLY A 431 11.61 29.58 13.06
CA GLY A 431 12.76 28.79 13.48
C GLY A 431 12.54 27.97 14.77
N GLY A 432 13.35 26.92 14.93
CA GLY A 432 13.54 26.28 16.23
C GLY A 432 14.47 27.09 17.14
N PHE A 433 14.80 26.56 18.30
CA PHE A 433 15.77 27.15 19.22
C PHE A 433 17.11 27.38 18.51
N LEU A 434 17.64 28.60 18.55
CA LEU A 434 18.84 29.06 17.81
C LEU A 434 18.70 29.07 16.27
N GLY A 435 17.52 28.72 15.75
CA GLY A 435 17.19 28.84 14.34
C GLY A 435 16.52 30.17 14.05
N GLU A 436 16.92 30.83 12.97
CA GLU A 436 16.27 32.05 12.52
C GLU A 436 14.92 31.75 11.82
N GLY A 437 13.98 32.68 11.94
CA GLY A 437 12.75 32.72 11.15
C GLY A 437 12.84 33.84 10.12
N SER A 438 12.55 33.56 8.85
CA SER A 438 12.57 34.57 7.79
C SER A 438 11.50 34.31 6.73
N ASN A 439 11.07 35.36 6.01
CA ASN A 439 10.05 35.27 4.96
C ASN A 439 8.79 34.53 5.41
N ILE A 440 8.16 35.01 6.49
CA ILE A 440 6.94 34.46 7.04
C ILE A 440 5.80 35.42 6.71
N GLU A 441 4.78 34.93 6.00
CA GLU A 441 3.61 35.69 5.58
C GLU A 441 2.34 35.00 6.09
N ILE A 442 1.50 35.76 6.79
CA ILE A 442 0.22 35.29 7.35
C ILE A 442 -0.82 36.34 6.96
N ASN A 443 -1.75 35.95 6.09
CA ASN A 443 -2.73 36.85 5.47
C ASN A 443 -4.16 36.55 5.91
#